data_AF-A0A132MW44-F1
#
_entry.id   AF-A0A132MW44-F1
#
_cell.length_a   1.000
_cell.length_b   1.000
_cell.length_c   1.000
_cell.angle_alpha   90.00
_cell.angle_beta   90.00
_cell.angle_gamma   90.00
#
_symmetry.space_group_name_H-M   'P 1'
#
loop_
_entity.id
_entity.type
_entity.pdbx_description
1 polymer ?
#
loop_
_entity_poly.entity_id
_entity_poly.type
_entity_poly.pdbx_seq_one_letter_code
_entity_poly.pdbx_strand_id
1 'polypeptide(L)'
;MRGNGRPLVLVVLALLVLLLSVLLAVRVLVEEPTARPDEALAQLRELPVRPPASMRGYSRARFPHWIDQGDQCDTRDVVLRRDGQGVRTDSRCEPVAGRWYSPYDDRWLTDDRDVDIDHVVPLANAWRSGANRWTDEQRERFANDLDRPELIVSSATSNRAKGDQSPDQWRPPNRAYWCEYARDWIQVKHYWRLSVTEPEKRALEEMLGTCEPTGTRPGGWRPE
;
A
#
# COMPACT_ATOMS: atom_id res chain seq x y z
N MET A 1 -5.91 59.74 25.92
CA MET A 1 -5.14 58.51 25.68
C MET A 1 -6.03 57.52 24.94
N ARG A 2 -6.03 57.52 23.60
CA ARG A 2 -6.76 56.55 22.77
C ARG A 2 -5.72 55.77 21.99
N GLY A 3 -5.35 54.59 22.52
CA GLY A 3 -4.22 53.80 22.03
C GLY A 3 -4.50 53.13 20.69
N ASN A 4 -3.50 53.19 19.81
CA ASN A 4 -3.41 52.64 18.45
C ASN A 4 -3.43 51.09 18.37
N GLY A 5 -4.18 50.40 19.24
CA GLY A 5 -4.17 48.93 19.33
C GLY A 5 -5.08 48.20 18.34
N ARG A 6 -6.05 48.89 17.73
CA ARG A 6 -7.05 48.28 16.83
C ARG A 6 -6.49 47.75 15.50
N PRO A 7 -5.57 48.43 14.79
CA PRO A 7 -5.06 47.91 13.51
C PRO A 7 -4.16 46.69 13.68
N LEU A 8 -3.40 46.60 14.78
CA LEU A 8 -2.49 45.48 15.05
C LEU A 8 -3.27 44.18 15.34
N VAL A 9 -4.38 44.27 16.10
CA VAL A 9 -5.24 43.11 16.42
C VAL A 9 -5.90 42.53 15.17
N LEU A 10 -6.33 43.37 14.22
CA LEU A 10 -6.95 42.92 12.97
C LEU A 10 -5.97 42.21 12.04
N VAL A 11 -4.72 42.68 11.97
CA VAL A 11 -3.65 42.03 11.17
C VAL A 11 -3.29 40.67 11.75
N VAL A 12 -3.15 40.55 13.08
CA VAL A 12 -2.85 39.26 13.73
C VAL A 12 -3.98 38.25 13.51
N LEU A 13 -5.25 38.67 13.64
CA LEU A 13 -6.39 37.78 13.38
C LEU A 13 -6.46 37.33 11.92
N ALA A 14 -6.19 38.22 10.95
CA ALA A 14 -6.15 37.85 9.53
C ALA A 14 -5.04 36.85 9.21
N LEU A 15 -3.85 37.03 9.80
CA LEU A 15 -2.73 36.10 9.66
C LEU A 15 -3.02 34.74 10.31
N LEU A 16 -3.66 34.72 11.49
CA LEU A 16 -4.07 33.47 12.14
C LEU A 16 -5.15 32.73 11.36
N VAL A 17 -6.12 33.43 10.79
CA VAL A 17 -7.15 32.84 9.92
C VAL A 17 -6.49 32.28 8.65
N LEU A 18 -5.59 33.03 8.01
CA LEU A 18 -4.85 32.56 6.84
C LEU A 18 -4.04 31.31 7.17
N LEU A 19 -3.27 31.33 8.26
CA LEU A 19 -2.47 30.19 8.72
C LEU A 19 -3.34 28.97 9.02
N LEU A 20 -4.48 29.16 9.68
CA LEU A 20 -5.43 28.08 9.98
C LEU A 20 -6.07 27.52 8.70
N SER A 21 -6.44 28.37 7.75
CA SER A 21 -6.96 27.92 6.44
C SER A 21 -5.91 27.21 5.59
N VAL A 22 -4.64 27.64 5.65
CA VAL A 22 -3.52 26.94 5.00
C VAL A 22 -3.26 25.59 5.69
N LEU A 23 -3.25 25.53 7.03
CA LEU A 23 -3.12 24.29 7.79
C LEU A 23 -4.27 23.31 7.52
N LEU A 24 -5.51 23.81 7.37
CA LEU A 24 -6.67 23.00 7.02
C LEU A 24 -6.59 22.50 5.58
N ALA A 25 -6.17 23.35 4.63
CA ALA A 25 -5.97 22.98 3.23
C ALA A 25 -4.84 21.94 3.05
N VAL A 26 -3.74 22.05 3.81
CA VAL A 26 -2.64 21.09 3.78
C VAL A 26 -3.08 19.70 4.27
N ARG A 27 -3.99 19.61 5.26
CA ARG A 27 -4.54 18.31 5.71
C ARG A 27 -5.46 17.64 4.68
N VAL A 28 -6.15 18.42 3.85
CA VAL A 28 -7.05 17.89 2.81
C VAL A 28 -6.28 17.29 1.63
N LEU A 29 -5.04 17.71 1.40
CA LEU A 29 -4.21 17.26 0.29
C LEU A 29 -3.29 16.07 0.60
N VAL A 30 -3.29 15.56 1.84
CA VAL A 30 -2.59 14.30 2.14
C VAL A 30 -3.51 13.16 1.74
N GLU A 31 -3.39 12.71 0.50
CA GLU A 31 -3.98 11.45 0.06
C GLU A 31 -3.35 10.33 0.90
N GLU A 32 -4.16 9.69 1.74
CA GLU A 32 -3.75 8.46 2.41
C GLU A 32 -3.49 7.42 1.31
N PRO A 33 -2.36 6.69 1.36
CA PRO A 33 -2.03 5.72 0.31
C PRO A 33 -3.11 4.65 0.15
N THR A 34 -3.89 4.40 1.20
CA THR A 34 -4.89 3.32 1.29
C THR A 34 -6.31 3.91 1.31
N ALA A 35 -7.17 3.48 0.38
CA ALA A 35 -8.55 3.97 0.25
C ALA A 35 -9.35 3.80 1.56
N ARG A 36 -10.22 4.73 1.96
CA ARG A 36 -11.02 4.60 3.21
C ARG A 36 -11.94 3.37 3.16
N PRO A 37 -12.38 2.78 4.30
CA PRO A 37 -13.21 1.57 4.28
C PRO A 37 -14.50 1.67 3.44
N ASP A 38 -15.19 2.82 3.49
CA ASP A 38 -16.39 3.10 2.68
C ASP A 38 -16.08 3.15 1.18
N GLU A 39 -14.95 3.77 0.83
CA GLU A 39 -14.46 3.85 -0.53
C GLU A 39 -14.00 2.49 -1.06
N ALA A 40 -13.24 1.72 -0.28
CA ALA A 40 -12.83 0.37 -0.64
C ALA A 40 -14.06 -0.54 -0.86
N LEU A 41 -15.10 -0.42 -0.03
CA LEU A 41 -16.34 -1.16 -0.26
C LEU A 41 -17.04 -0.74 -1.56
N ALA A 42 -17.03 0.54 -1.91
CA ALA A 42 -17.55 1.02 -3.19
C ALA A 42 -16.74 0.47 -4.38
N GLN A 43 -15.41 0.56 -4.31
CA GLN A 43 -14.49 0.03 -5.32
C GLN A 43 -14.68 -1.50 -5.50
N LEU A 44 -14.83 -2.26 -4.41
CA LEU A 44 -15.07 -3.71 -4.46
C LEU A 44 -16.39 -4.08 -5.16
N ARG A 45 -17.41 -3.22 -5.06
CA ARG A 45 -18.68 -3.42 -5.78
C ARG A 45 -18.52 -3.24 -7.28
N GLU A 46 -17.59 -2.40 -7.71
CA GLU A 46 -17.29 -2.11 -9.12
C GLU A 46 -16.38 -3.15 -9.77
N LEU A 47 -15.60 -3.91 -8.99
CA LEU A 47 -14.71 -4.95 -9.52
C LEU A 47 -15.51 -6.03 -10.27
N PRO A 48 -15.12 -6.37 -11.52
CA PRO A 48 -15.74 -7.46 -12.26
C PRO A 48 -15.54 -8.79 -11.53
N VAL A 49 -16.62 -9.55 -11.34
CA VAL A 49 -16.55 -10.90 -10.77
C VAL A 49 -16.46 -11.92 -11.89
N ARG A 50 -15.37 -12.69 -11.94
CA ARG A 50 -15.11 -13.70 -12.99
C ARG A 50 -14.32 -14.89 -12.45
N PRO A 51 -14.45 -16.09 -13.06
CA PRO A 51 -13.50 -17.18 -12.81
C PRO A 51 -12.06 -16.77 -13.16
N PRO A 52 -11.04 -17.38 -12.51
CA PRO A 52 -9.65 -17.07 -12.83
C PRO A 52 -9.32 -17.45 -14.29
N ALA A 53 -8.63 -16.55 -14.99
CA ALA A 53 -8.14 -16.82 -16.33
C ALA A 53 -7.06 -17.92 -16.35
N SER A 54 -6.84 -18.51 -17.52
CA SER A 54 -5.82 -19.54 -17.71
C SER A 54 -4.41 -19.01 -17.41
N MET A 55 -3.59 -19.83 -16.75
CA MET A 55 -2.15 -19.58 -16.53
C MET A 55 -1.29 -19.85 -17.78
N ARG A 56 -1.88 -20.27 -18.90
CA ARG A 56 -1.12 -20.51 -20.13
C ARG A 56 -0.38 -19.23 -20.55
N GLY A 57 0.93 -19.33 -20.75
CA GLY A 57 1.78 -18.22 -21.15
C GLY A 57 2.20 -17.30 -20.01
N TYR A 58 1.80 -17.60 -18.77
CA TYR A 58 2.35 -16.94 -17.59
C TYR A 58 3.83 -17.29 -17.45
N SER A 59 4.64 -16.26 -17.21
CA SER A 59 6.00 -16.36 -16.71
C SER A 59 6.28 -15.11 -15.91
N ARG A 60 6.93 -15.27 -14.74
CA ARG A 60 7.32 -14.15 -13.89
C ARG A 60 8.23 -13.15 -14.63
N ALA A 61 9.04 -13.64 -15.57
CA ALA A 61 9.91 -12.80 -16.41
C ALA A 61 9.14 -11.80 -17.29
N ARG A 62 7.82 -12.00 -17.49
CA ARG A 62 6.99 -11.05 -18.23
C ARG A 62 6.40 -9.93 -17.36
N PHE A 63 6.81 -9.86 -16.11
CA PHE A 63 6.62 -8.74 -15.20
C PHE A 63 8.03 -8.27 -14.83
N PRO A 64 8.72 -7.48 -15.67
CA PRO A 64 10.00 -6.90 -15.26
C PRO A 64 9.79 -6.13 -13.96
N HIS A 65 10.53 -6.49 -12.91
CA HIS A 65 10.39 -5.89 -11.59
C HIS A 65 11.76 -5.70 -10.97
N TRP A 66 11.82 -4.73 -10.06
CA TRP A 66 13.04 -4.12 -9.56
C TRP A 66 13.75 -3.34 -10.68
N ILE A 67 13.00 -2.44 -11.33
CA ILE A 67 13.59 -1.50 -12.29
C ILE A 67 14.36 -0.40 -11.56
N ASP A 68 15.31 0.22 -12.26
CA ASP A 68 16.02 1.39 -11.78
C ASP A 68 15.03 2.54 -11.47
N GLN A 69 15.15 3.09 -10.27
CA GLN A 69 14.38 4.25 -9.79
C GLN A 69 15.27 5.50 -9.67
N GLY A 70 16.52 5.42 -10.13
CA GLY A 70 17.52 6.47 -9.96
C GLY A 70 18.27 6.35 -8.64
N ASP A 71 19.30 7.19 -8.46
CA ASP A 71 20.17 7.19 -7.28
C ASP A 71 20.80 5.82 -6.93
N GLN A 72 20.98 4.96 -7.95
CA GLN A 72 21.42 3.57 -7.83
C GLN A 72 20.47 2.66 -7.03
N CYS A 73 19.23 3.10 -6.79
CA CYS A 73 18.18 2.31 -6.15
C CYS A 73 17.33 1.64 -7.21
N ASP A 74 17.02 0.36 -7.03
CA ASP A 74 15.90 -0.24 -7.72
C ASP A 74 14.59 -0.06 -6.93
N THR A 75 13.47 -0.50 -7.49
CA THR A 75 12.17 -0.43 -6.80
C THR A 75 12.17 -1.15 -5.44
N ARG A 76 12.90 -2.26 -5.28
CA ARG A 76 12.99 -2.98 -4.00
C ARG A 76 13.67 -2.10 -2.96
N ASP A 77 14.78 -1.46 -3.32
CA ASP A 77 15.51 -0.56 -2.42
C ASP A 77 14.65 0.62 -1.96
N VAL A 78 13.88 1.20 -2.90
CA VAL A 78 12.95 2.29 -2.59
C VAL A 78 11.92 1.85 -1.54
N VAL A 79 11.35 0.65 -1.67
CA VAL A 79 10.38 0.13 -0.70
C VAL A 79 11.03 -0.18 0.65
N LEU A 80 12.22 -0.79 0.65
CA LEU A 80 12.95 -1.07 1.89
C LEU A 80 13.27 0.22 2.67
N ARG A 81 13.63 1.29 1.97
CA ARG A 81 13.83 2.61 2.59
C ARG A 81 12.54 3.27 3.07
N ARG A 82 11.45 3.13 2.30
CA ARG A 82 10.14 3.71 2.59
C ARG A 82 9.50 3.11 3.84
N ASP A 83 9.60 1.79 3.98
CA ASP A 83 8.88 1.03 5.01
C ASP A 83 9.76 0.67 6.22
N GLY A 84 11.06 0.92 6.15
CA GLY A 84 12.00 0.65 7.23
C GLY A 84 12.21 1.83 8.16
N GLN A 85 12.54 1.54 9.42
CA GLN A 85 12.98 2.53 10.40
C GLN A 85 14.50 2.52 10.54
N GLY A 86 15.08 3.73 10.62
CA GLY A 86 16.53 3.88 10.81
C GLY A 86 17.36 3.28 9.68
N VAL A 87 16.79 3.18 8.47
CA VAL A 87 17.45 2.56 7.32
C VAL A 87 18.65 3.41 6.91
N ARG A 88 19.81 2.78 6.84
CA ARG A 88 21.02 3.34 6.21
C ARG A 88 21.36 2.46 5.03
N THR A 89 21.69 3.09 3.91
CA THR A 89 22.11 2.39 2.70
C THR A 89 23.59 2.63 2.39
N ASP A 90 24.19 1.74 1.61
CA ASP A 90 25.51 1.97 1.03
C ASP A 90 25.42 2.84 -0.24
N SER A 91 26.54 2.95 -0.98
CA SER A 91 26.61 3.74 -2.21
C SER A 91 25.79 3.17 -3.37
N ARG A 92 25.29 1.93 -3.26
CA ARG A 92 24.47 1.23 -4.26
C ARG A 92 23.01 1.09 -3.78
N CYS A 93 22.60 1.91 -2.82
CA CYS A 93 21.27 1.91 -2.23
C CYS A 93 20.88 0.63 -1.45
N GLU A 94 21.80 -0.32 -1.27
CA GLU A 94 21.54 -1.53 -0.51
C GLU A 94 21.46 -1.19 0.99
N PRO A 95 20.41 -1.62 1.73
CA PRO A 95 20.34 -1.44 3.17
C PRO A 95 21.48 -2.14 3.92
N VAL A 96 22.19 -1.39 4.76
CA VAL A 96 23.27 -1.90 5.63
C VAL A 96 22.94 -1.81 7.12
N ALA A 97 21.85 -1.14 7.46
CA ALA A 97 21.28 -1.09 8.80
C ALA A 97 19.82 -0.68 8.71
N GLY A 98 19.04 -1.03 9.73
CA GLY A 98 17.65 -0.65 9.85
C GLY A 98 16.86 -1.73 10.58
N ARG A 99 15.55 -1.51 10.65
CA ARG A 99 14.60 -2.55 11.00
C ARG A 99 13.31 -2.35 10.22
N TRP A 100 12.63 -3.43 9.93
CA TRP A 100 11.39 -3.44 9.18
C TRP A 100 10.34 -4.17 9.98
N TYR A 101 9.10 -3.72 9.87
CA TYR A 101 8.00 -4.40 10.53
C TYR A 101 7.14 -5.08 9.46
N SER A 102 6.79 -6.34 9.70
CA SER A 102 5.96 -7.16 8.82
C SER A 102 4.50 -7.12 9.29
N PRO A 103 3.58 -6.55 8.48
CA PRO A 103 2.18 -6.40 8.88
C PRO A 103 1.45 -7.72 8.94
N TYR A 104 1.91 -8.68 8.14
CA TYR A 104 1.25 -9.97 7.99
C TYR A 104 1.30 -10.81 9.26
N ASP A 105 2.37 -10.71 10.04
CA ASP A 105 2.62 -11.55 11.21
C ASP A 105 3.00 -10.78 12.48
N ASP A 106 2.91 -9.44 12.46
CA ASP A 106 3.16 -8.56 13.62
C ASP A 106 4.57 -8.72 14.21
N ARG A 107 5.59 -8.57 13.35
CA ARG A 107 6.99 -8.80 13.72
C ARG A 107 7.92 -7.72 13.22
N TRP A 108 8.80 -7.26 14.10
CA TRP A 108 10.00 -6.51 13.73
C TRP A 108 11.12 -7.45 13.28
N LEU A 109 11.78 -7.07 12.20
CA LEU A 109 12.86 -7.77 11.51
C LEU A 109 14.06 -6.82 11.43
N THR A 110 15.25 -7.31 11.74
CA THR A 110 16.50 -6.51 11.69
C THR A 110 17.51 -7.08 10.70
N ASP A 111 17.29 -8.30 10.23
CA ASP A 111 18.09 -8.96 9.19
C ASP A 111 17.34 -8.78 7.86
N ASP A 112 18.01 -8.18 6.88
CA ASP A 112 17.47 -7.92 5.54
C ASP A 112 17.10 -9.22 4.81
N ARG A 113 17.74 -10.35 5.15
CA ARG A 113 17.46 -11.66 4.57
C ARG A 113 16.14 -12.26 5.04
N ASP A 114 15.61 -11.79 6.16
CA ASP A 114 14.28 -12.16 6.66
C ASP A 114 13.18 -11.26 6.09
N VAL A 115 13.55 -10.25 5.30
CA VAL A 115 12.65 -9.25 4.72
C VAL A 115 12.45 -9.50 3.22
N ASP A 116 11.18 -9.63 2.83
CA ASP A 116 10.77 -9.60 1.43
C ASP A 116 9.95 -8.34 1.13
N ILE A 117 10.02 -7.91 -0.13
CA ILE A 117 9.01 -7.01 -0.70
C ILE A 117 7.95 -7.87 -1.38
N ASP A 118 6.74 -7.85 -0.82
CA ASP A 118 5.59 -8.56 -1.37
C ASP A 118 4.82 -7.67 -2.35
N HIS A 119 4.32 -8.30 -3.41
CA HIS A 119 3.27 -7.78 -4.27
C HIS A 119 1.93 -8.10 -3.61
N VAL A 120 1.28 -7.11 -3.00
CA VAL A 120 0.01 -7.27 -2.28
C VAL A 120 -0.97 -8.06 -3.14
N VAL A 121 -1.14 -7.70 -4.42
CA VAL A 121 -1.75 -8.60 -5.42
C VAL A 121 -0.65 -9.36 -6.18
N PRO A 122 -0.41 -10.67 -5.91
CA PRO A 122 0.69 -11.39 -6.53
C PRO A 122 0.68 -11.34 -8.06
N LEU A 123 1.85 -11.28 -8.69
CA LEU A 123 1.99 -11.22 -10.17
C LEU A 123 1.19 -12.32 -10.89
N ALA A 124 1.19 -13.54 -10.36
CA ALA A 124 0.38 -14.65 -10.90
C ALA A 124 -1.13 -14.46 -10.66
N ASN A 125 -1.53 -13.85 -9.54
CA ASN A 125 -2.93 -13.47 -9.31
C ASN A 125 -3.37 -12.37 -10.29
N ALA A 126 -2.54 -11.33 -10.48
CA ALA A 126 -2.76 -10.29 -11.48
C ALA A 126 -2.93 -10.89 -12.89
N TRP A 127 -2.10 -11.87 -13.25
CA TRP A 127 -2.25 -12.61 -14.51
C TRP A 127 -3.63 -13.26 -14.66
N ARG A 128 -4.08 -14.01 -13.65
CA ARG A 128 -5.40 -14.69 -13.63
C ARG A 128 -6.56 -13.71 -13.62
N SER A 129 -6.36 -12.48 -13.16
CA SER A 129 -7.42 -11.49 -13.00
C SER A 129 -7.47 -10.44 -14.12
N GLY A 130 -6.55 -10.47 -15.09
CA GLY A 130 -6.65 -9.66 -16.30
C GLY A 130 -5.33 -9.22 -16.92
N ALA A 131 -4.22 -9.32 -16.18
CA ALA A 131 -2.90 -8.92 -16.67
C ALA A 131 -2.36 -9.83 -17.79
N ASN A 132 -2.98 -10.99 -18.01
CA ASN A 132 -2.67 -11.85 -19.15
C ASN A 132 -2.93 -11.19 -20.52
N ARG A 133 -3.75 -10.14 -20.58
CA ARG A 133 -4.03 -9.35 -21.80
C ARG A 133 -3.16 -8.10 -21.91
N TRP A 134 -2.40 -7.78 -20.88
CA TRP A 134 -1.56 -6.59 -20.89
C TRP A 134 -0.32 -6.80 -21.74
N THR A 135 0.25 -5.70 -22.20
CA THR A 135 1.63 -5.66 -22.68
C THR A 135 2.60 -5.94 -21.53
N ASP A 136 3.84 -6.29 -21.85
CA ASP A 136 4.88 -6.50 -20.82
C ASP A 136 5.24 -5.16 -20.13
N GLU A 137 5.15 -4.02 -20.83
CA GLU A 137 5.33 -2.67 -20.26
C GLU A 137 4.26 -2.31 -19.21
N GLN A 138 3.00 -2.69 -19.44
CA GLN A 138 1.94 -2.53 -18.44
C GLN A 138 2.19 -3.42 -17.21
N ARG A 139 2.72 -4.63 -17.41
CA ARG A 139 3.07 -5.55 -16.32
C ARG A 139 4.30 -5.08 -15.55
N GLU A 140 5.25 -4.45 -16.21
CA GLU A 140 6.37 -3.76 -15.56
C GLU A 140 5.86 -2.62 -14.67
N ARG A 141 4.99 -1.74 -15.18
CA ARG A 141 4.42 -0.66 -14.35
C ARG A 141 3.65 -1.20 -13.14
N PHE A 142 2.88 -2.27 -13.30
CA PHE A 142 2.19 -2.92 -12.18
C PHE A 142 3.17 -3.45 -11.13
N ALA A 143 4.19 -4.18 -11.58
CA ALA A 143 5.13 -4.83 -10.67
C ALA A 143 6.08 -3.85 -9.96
N ASN A 144 6.10 -2.57 -10.39
CA ASN A 144 6.88 -1.49 -9.79
C ASN A 144 6.00 -0.31 -9.33
N ASP A 145 4.71 -0.54 -9.06
CA ASP A 145 3.79 0.51 -8.62
C ASP A 145 4.12 0.96 -7.19
N LEU A 146 4.70 2.17 -7.09
CA LEU A 146 5.07 2.82 -5.83
C LEU A 146 4.02 3.82 -5.34
N ASP A 147 3.05 4.19 -6.19
CA ASP A 147 2.01 5.17 -5.88
C ASP A 147 0.84 4.55 -5.09
N ARG A 148 0.66 3.24 -5.25
CA ARG A 148 -0.41 2.44 -4.64
C ARG A 148 0.17 1.41 -3.67
N PRO A 149 -0.65 0.81 -2.80
CA PRO A 149 -0.18 -0.20 -1.85
C PRO A 149 0.02 -1.57 -2.54
N GLU A 150 0.66 -1.61 -3.70
CA GLU A 150 0.99 -2.87 -4.39
C GLU A 150 2.27 -3.50 -3.84
N LEU A 151 3.22 -2.69 -3.38
CA LEU A 151 4.48 -3.18 -2.81
C LEU A 151 4.54 -2.88 -1.32
N ILE A 152 4.82 -3.88 -0.49
CA ILE A 152 5.00 -3.73 0.96
C ILE A 152 6.15 -4.58 1.48
N VAL A 153 6.76 -4.16 2.59
CA VAL A 153 7.63 -5.04 3.38
C VAL A 153 6.81 -6.12 4.09
N SER A 154 7.29 -7.37 4.04
CA SER A 154 6.76 -8.50 4.79
C SER A 154 7.88 -9.43 5.26
N SER A 155 7.59 -10.29 6.23
CA SER A 155 8.51 -11.36 6.60
C SER A 155 8.59 -12.39 5.49
N ALA A 156 9.79 -12.87 5.19
CA ALA A 156 9.98 -13.85 4.13
C ALA A 156 9.21 -15.17 4.39
N THR A 157 8.89 -15.48 5.65
CA THR A 157 8.03 -16.62 5.99
C THR A 157 6.58 -16.37 5.61
N SER A 158 6.01 -15.23 5.99
CA SER A 158 4.61 -14.90 5.67
C SER A 158 4.40 -14.71 4.17
N ASN A 159 5.34 -14.06 3.48
CA ASN A 159 5.32 -13.88 2.03
C ASN A 159 5.33 -15.22 1.27
N ARG A 160 6.23 -16.13 1.65
CA ARG A 160 6.29 -17.47 1.05
C ARG A 160 5.05 -18.31 1.36
N ALA A 161 4.47 -18.13 2.55
CA ALA A 161 3.22 -18.80 2.91
C ALA A 161 2.03 -18.27 2.10
N LYS A 162 2.01 -16.98 1.74
CA LYS A 162 1.03 -16.35 0.87
C LYS A 162 1.16 -16.82 -0.58
N GLY A 163 2.38 -16.85 -1.12
CA GLY A 163 2.63 -17.25 -2.50
C GLY A 163 1.80 -16.45 -3.51
N ASP A 164 1.06 -17.12 -4.40
CA ASP A 164 0.19 -16.48 -5.39
C ASP A 164 -1.32 -16.53 -5.03
N GLN A 165 -1.62 -16.83 -3.77
CA GLN A 165 -2.96 -17.04 -3.26
C GLN A 165 -3.76 -15.73 -3.17
N SER A 166 -5.07 -15.82 -3.38
CA SER A 166 -6.02 -14.72 -3.13
C SER A 166 -6.52 -14.71 -1.67
N PRO A 167 -7.15 -13.62 -1.21
CA PRO A 167 -7.72 -13.47 0.14
C PRO A 167 -8.65 -14.59 0.64
N ASP A 168 -9.26 -15.37 -0.26
CA ASP A 168 -10.08 -16.54 0.08
C ASP A 168 -9.25 -17.79 0.40
N GLN A 169 -7.99 -17.82 -0.03
CA GLN A 169 -7.08 -18.95 0.13
C GLN A 169 -6.01 -18.71 1.20
N TRP A 170 -5.58 -17.44 1.35
CA TRP A 170 -4.62 -17.02 2.36
C TRP A 170 -5.00 -15.63 2.87
N ARG A 171 -4.84 -15.42 4.17
CA ARG A 171 -4.99 -14.11 4.83
C ARG A 171 -3.83 -13.90 5.79
N PRO A 172 -3.44 -12.64 6.06
CA PRO A 172 -2.49 -12.32 7.12
C PRO A 172 -2.83 -13.05 8.43
N PRO A 173 -1.89 -13.79 9.05
CA PRO A 173 -2.08 -14.32 10.39
C PRO A 173 -2.43 -13.25 11.42
N ASN A 174 -1.88 -12.05 11.28
CA ASN A 174 -2.26 -10.88 12.06
C ASN A 174 -3.65 -10.37 11.64
N ARG A 175 -4.67 -10.76 12.40
CA ARG A 175 -6.06 -10.36 12.14
C ARG A 175 -6.29 -8.85 12.25
N ALA A 176 -5.51 -8.13 13.05
CA ALA A 176 -5.63 -6.67 13.15
C ALA A 176 -5.29 -5.97 11.82
N TYR A 177 -4.51 -6.61 10.95
CA TYR A 177 -4.15 -6.08 9.62
C TYR A 177 -5.19 -6.37 8.52
N TRP A 178 -6.25 -7.14 8.81
CA TRP A 178 -7.19 -7.60 7.77
C TRP A 178 -7.90 -6.45 7.05
N CYS A 179 -8.36 -5.43 7.79
CA CYS A 179 -9.03 -4.27 7.19
C CYS A 179 -8.09 -3.55 6.20
N GLU A 180 -6.85 -3.28 6.60
CA GLU A 180 -5.86 -2.60 5.76
C GLU A 180 -5.49 -3.43 4.54
N TYR A 181 -5.15 -4.71 4.73
CA TYR A 181 -4.86 -5.62 3.63
C TYR A 181 -5.99 -5.71 2.59
N ALA A 182 -7.26 -5.76 3.05
CA ALA A 182 -8.38 -5.78 2.14
C ALA A 182 -8.52 -4.47 1.36
N ARG A 183 -8.36 -3.32 2.02
CA ARG A 183 -8.39 -2.00 1.37
C ARG A 183 -7.30 -1.88 0.31
N ASP A 184 -6.08 -2.31 0.62
CA ASP A 184 -4.94 -2.27 -0.28
C ASP A 184 -5.18 -3.15 -1.51
N TRP A 185 -5.56 -4.42 -1.28
CA TRP A 185 -5.87 -5.37 -2.34
C TRP A 185 -6.96 -4.84 -3.29
N ILE A 186 -8.02 -4.26 -2.73
CA ILE A 186 -9.13 -3.69 -3.51
C ILE A 186 -8.65 -2.50 -4.33
N GLN A 187 -7.91 -1.56 -3.72
CA GLN A 187 -7.43 -0.36 -4.39
C GLN A 187 -6.52 -0.69 -5.56
N VAL A 188 -5.59 -1.64 -5.37
CA VAL A 188 -4.72 -2.14 -6.46
C VAL A 188 -5.59 -2.73 -7.57
N LYS A 189 -6.49 -3.66 -7.25
CA LYS A 189 -7.30 -4.32 -8.29
C LYS A 189 -8.20 -3.35 -9.03
N HIS A 190 -8.76 -2.36 -8.32
CA HIS A 190 -9.64 -1.34 -8.89
C HIS A 190 -8.89 -0.47 -9.87
N TYR A 191 -7.76 0.09 -9.45
CA TYR A 191 -6.93 0.94 -10.31
C TYR A 191 -6.45 0.20 -11.56
N TRP A 192 -5.92 -1.01 -11.38
CA TRP A 192 -5.39 -1.82 -12.48
C TRP A 192 -6.48 -2.54 -13.29
N ARG A 193 -7.76 -2.35 -12.95
CA ARG A 193 -8.91 -2.95 -13.65
C ARG A 193 -8.84 -4.48 -13.71
N LEU A 194 -8.37 -5.08 -12.62
CA LEU A 194 -8.32 -6.53 -12.42
C LEU A 194 -9.68 -7.04 -11.91
N SER A 195 -10.00 -8.30 -12.20
CA SER A 195 -11.18 -8.97 -11.65
C SER A 195 -10.91 -9.62 -10.29
N VAL A 196 -11.99 -9.89 -9.57
CA VAL A 196 -11.99 -10.79 -8.41
C VAL A 196 -12.78 -12.05 -8.73
N THR A 197 -12.47 -13.13 -8.04
CA THR A 197 -13.38 -14.29 -8.00
C THR A 197 -14.48 -14.06 -6.97
N GLU A 198 -15.55 -14.85 -7.08
CA GLU A 198 -16.68 -14.77 -6.16
C GLU A 198 -16.29 -15.16 -4.70
N PRO A 199 -15.49 -16.22 -4.44
CA PRO A 199 -14.92 -16.48 -3.11
C PRO A 199 -14.01 -15.36 -2.61
N GLU A 200 -13.15 -14.83 -3.48
CA GLU A 200 -12.23 -13.72 -3.15
C GLU A 200 -13.00 -12.47 -2.72
N LYS A 201 -14.07 -12.10 -3.45
CA LYS A 201 -14.91 -10.95 -3.12
C LYS A 201 -15.52 -11.09 -1.73
N ARG A 202 -16.07 -12.26 -1.40
CA ARG A 202 -16.60 -12.53 -0.05
C ARG A 202 -15.54 -12.44 1.04
N ALA A 203 -14.34 -12.95 0.78
CA ALA A 203 -13.24 -12.84 1.74
C ALA A 203 -12.86 -11.38 1.98
N LEU A 204 -12.80 -10.56 0.93
CA LEU A 204 -12.56 -9.12 1.03
C LEU A 204 -13.67 -8.41 1.82
N GLU A 205 -14.94 -8.73 1.58
CA GLU A 205 -16.08 -8.20 2.35
C GLU A 205 -15.98 -8.54 3.84
N GLU A 206 -15.63 -9.79 4.17
CA GLU A 206 -15.42 -10.24 5.54
C GLU A 206 -14.28 -9.47 6.22
N MET A 207 -13.16 -9.29 5.51
CA MET A 207 -11.99 -8.58 6.01
C MET A 207 -12.28 -7.07 6.19
N LEU A 208 -13.01 -6.44 5.27
CA LEU A 208 -13.50 -5.07 5.44
C LEU A 208 -14.45 -4.95 6.66
N GLY A 209 -15.17 -6.00 7.00
CA GLY A 209 -15.99 -6.07 8.23
C GLY A 209 -15.18 -5.96 9.52
N THR A 210 -13.84 -6.06 9.47
CA THR A 210 -12.94 -5.86 10.62
C THR A 210 -12.51 -4.40 10.79
N CYS A 211 -12.88 -3.50 9.88
CA CYS A 211 -12.56 -2.09 9.99
C CYS A 211 -13.26 -1.45 11.20
N GLU A 212 -12.52 -0.71 12.01
CA GLU A 212 -13.10 0.00 13.16
C GLU A 212 -14.08 1.10 12.71
N PRO A 213 -15.22 1.31 13.41
CA PRO A 213 -16.29 2.21 12.97
C PRO A 213 -15.92 3.71 12.89
N THR A 214 -14.80 4.13 13.47
CA THR A 214 -14.34 5.52 13.47
C THR A 214 -12.82 5.54 13.56
N GLY A 215 -12.16 6.23 12.63
CA GLY A 215 -10.70 6.28 12.44
C GLY A 215 -9.88 6.92 13.57
N THR A 216 -10.07 6.50 14.82
CA THR A 216 -9.02 6.55 15.84
C THR A 216 -8.12 5.36 15.61
N ARG A 217 -7.17 5.52 14.68
CA ARG A 217 -5.98 4.65 14.61
C ARG A 217 -5.36 4.57 16.01
N PRO A 218 -5.26 3.40 16.67
CA PRO A 218 -4.18 3.21 17.63
C PRO A 218 -2.90 3.07 16.81
N GLY A 219 -2.33 4.21 16.40
CA GLY A 219 -1.18 4.28 15.51
C GLY A 219 -1.54 3.94 14.06
N GLY A 220 -1.43 4.91 13.16
CA GLY A 220 -1.31 4.53 11.75
C GLY A 220 -0.09 3.65 11.63
N TRP A 221 -0.15 2.63 10.79
CA TRP A 221 0.95 1.68 10.59
C TRP A 221 2.18 2.31 9.91
N ARG A 222 2.40 3.61 10.06
CA ARG A 222 3.72 4.20 9.82
C ARG A 222 4.45 4.12 11.16
N PRO A 223 5.51 3.32 11.25
CA PRO A 223 6.34 3.38 12.43
C PRO A 223 6.85 4.82 12.61
N GLU A 224 6.67 5.40 13.80
CA GLU A 224 7.18 6.75 14.14
C GLU A 224 8.68 6.92 13.86
#